data_AF-A0A3D4E867-F1
#
_entry.id   AF-A0A3D4E867-F1
#
_cell.length_a   1.000
_cell.length_b   1.000
_cell.length_c   1.000
_cell.angle_alpha   90.00
_cell.angle_beta   90.00
_cell.angle_gamma   90.00
#
_symmetry.space_group_name_H-M   'P 1'
#
loop_
_entity.id
_entity.type
_entity.pdbx_description
1 polymer ?
#
loop_
_entity_poly.entity_id
_entity_poly.type
_entity_poly.pdbx_seq_one_letter_code
_entity_poly.pdbx_strand_id
1 'polypeptide(L)'
;IRIKEACRHCKIEKRAIGPNDDSVYNGMAQFMRLTDAPLQRENESNVGGVVFALYDRQGHEQGVYASLEDVPNWPQVDIGQSSYRFIYQKQKRALPFEIELLDFTRTTHPGTQLAKSYQSKVRIKDENGAWESLVKMNEPLRYKGYTLFQSSFMRTDTGDVSVLAVVWNAGRSFPYIAGLVLSLGLIVHLVVRRRPAK
;
A
#
# COMPACT_ATOMS: atom_id res chain seq x y z
N ILE A 1 -1.32 -22.43 17.28
CA ILE A 1 -1.30 -22.08 15.84
C ILE A 1 0.07 -22.44 15.30
N ARG A 2 0.15 -23.09 14.14
CA ARG A 2 1.42 -23.37 13.46
C ARG A 2 1.34 -22.95 12.01
N ILE A 3 2.33 -22.21 11.54
CA ILE A 3 2.45 -21.85 10.12
C ILE A 3 2.92 -23.09 9.36
N LYS A 4 2.19 -23.46 8.32
CA LYS A 4 2.52 -24.58 7.42
C LYS A 4 3.29 -24.06 6.21
N GLU A 5 2.79 -23.00 5.58
CA GLU A 5 3.36 -22.38 4.38
C GLU A 5 3.26 -20.86 4.49
N ALA A 6 4.24 -20.15 3.96
CA ALA A 6 4.21 -18.69 3.84
C ALA A 6 4.98 -18.27 2.59
N CYS A 7 4.43 -17.31 1.85
CA CYS A 7 5.04 -16.76 0.64
C CYS A 7 4.94 -15.24 0.66
N ARG A 8 5.97 -14.58 0.13
CA ARG A 8 6.00 -13.11 -0.02
C ARG A 8 5.34 -12.65 -1.31
N HIS A 9 5.33 -13.52 -2.32
CA HIS A 9 4.53 -13.40 -3.52
C HIS A 9 3.92 -14.77 -3.80
N CYS A 10 2.63 -14.91 -3.53
CA CYS A 10 1.93 -16.17 -3.63
C CYS A 10 1.24 -16.30 -4.99
N LYS A 11 1.52 -17.39 -5.70
CA LYS A 11 0.68 -17.85 -6.80
C LYS A 11 -0.42 -18.74 -6.25
N ILE A 12 -1.66 -18.40 -6.60
CA ILE A 12 -2.87 -19.11 -6.17
C ILE A 12 -3.17 -20.19 -7.20
N GLU A 13 -3.11 -21.45 -6.79
CA GLU A 13 -3.44 -22.60 -7.64
C GLU A 13 -4.70 -23.29 -7.11
N LYS A 14 -5.55 -23.81 -7.99
CA LYS A 14 -6.73 -24.57 -7.59
C LYS A 14 -6.27 -25.87 -6.91
N ARG A 15 -6.80 -26.15 -5.71
CA ARG A 15 -6.57 -27.42 -5.02
C ARG A 15 -7.42 -28.50 -5.68
N ALA A 16 -6.79 -29.59 -6.12
CA ALA A 16 -7.50 -30.76 -6.61
C ALA A 16 -8.09 -31.51 -5.41
N ILE A 17 -9.41 -31.44 -5.24
CA ILE A 17 -10.13 -32.18 -4.20
C ILE A 17 -10.41 -33.59 -4.75
N GLY A 18 -9.86 -34.61 -4.10
CA GLY A 18 -10.14 -36.01 -4.45
C GLY A 18 -11.51 -36.45 -3.92
N PRO A 19 -12.14 -37.49 -4.49
CA PRO A 19 -13.49 -37.96 -4.10
C PRO A 19 -13.59 -38.55 -2.68
N ASN A 20 -12.50 -38.59 -1.90
CA ASN A 20 -12.44 -39.16 -0.55
C ASN A 20 -11.60 -38.29 0.42
N ASP A 21 -11.54 -36.99 0.18
CA ASP A 21 -10.72 -36.05 0.95
C ASP A 21 -11.55 -35.47 2.11
N ASP A 22 -11.38 -36.03 3.32
CA ASP A 22 -11.81 -35.44 4.60
C ASP A 22 -10.96 -34.19 4.86
N SER A 23 -11.12 -33.17 4.02
CA SER A 23 -10.16 -32.08 3.92
C SER A 23 -10.22 -31.26 5.21
N VAL A 24 -9.16 -31.32 6.03
CA VAL A 24 -8.91 -30.49 7.22
C VAL A 24 -8.85 -28.99 6.87
N TYR A 25 -8.86 -28.66 5.58
CA TYR A 25 -8.84 -27.31 5.04
C TYR A 25 -10.19 -26.62 5.19
N ASN A 26 -10.15 -25.34 5.54
CA ASN A 26 -11.32 -24.51 5.82
C ASN A 26 -11.24 -23.17 5.07
N GLY A 27 -12.40 -22.62 4.71
CA GLY A 27 -12.50 -21.36 3.97
C GLY A 27 -11.77 -21.43 2.63
N MET A 28 -10.99 -20.38 2.32
CA MET A 28 -10.26 -20.32 1.04
C MET A 28 -9.28 -21.50 0.84
N ALA A 29 -8.72 -22.05 1.92
CA ALA A 29 -7.74 -23.14 1.84
C ALA A 29 -8.32 -24.44 1.24
N GLN A 30 -9.64 -24.60 1.22
CA GLN A 30 -10.33 -25.74 0.60
C GLN A 30 -10.13 -25.75 -0.92
N PHE A 31 -10.25 -24.58 -1.54
CA PHE A 31 -10.29 -24.46 -3.00
C PHE A 31 -8.95 -24.06 -3.60
N MET A 32 -8.02 -23.57 -2.77
CA MET A 32 -6.75 -23.05 -3.26
C MET A 32 -5.54 -23.54 -2.45
N ARG A 33 -4.41 -23.60 -3.15
CA ARG A 33 -3.07 -23.81 -2.60
C ARG A 33 -2.24 -22.58 -2.90
N LEU A 34 -1.49 -22.11 -1.90
CA LEU A 34 -0.54 -21.04 -2.08
C LEU A 34 0.81 -21.65 -2.42
N THR A 35 1.42 -21.18 -3.50
CA THR A 35 2.76 -21.59 -3.92
C THR A 35 3.64 -20.36 -4.04
N ASP A 36 4.90 -20.49 -3.68
CA ASP A 36 5.84 -19.38 -3.76
C ASP A 36 6.15 -19.04 -5.22
N ALA A 37 6.20 -17.76 -5.53
CA ALA A 37 6.48 -17.23 -6.86
C ALA A 37 7.57 -16.15 -6.76
N PRO A 38 8.36 -15.93 -7.83
CA PRO A 38 9.43 -14.95 -7.82
C PRO A 38 8.87 -13.54 -7.61
N LEU A 39 9.54 -12.75 -6.75
CA LEU A 39 9.16 -11.39 -6.45
C LEU A 39 9.13 -10.52 -7.71
N GLN A 40 8.04 -9.76 -7.85
CA GLN A 40 7.90 -8.72 -8.86
C GLN A 40 8.68 -7.46 -8.46
N ARG A 41 9.08 -6.68 -9.47
CA ARG A 41 9.80 -5.41 -9.27
C ARG A 41 8.90 -4.38 -8.59
N GLU A 42 7.66 -4.31 -9.01
CA GLU A 42 6.61 -3.49 -8.41
C GLU A 42 6.11 -4.17 -7.12
N ASN A 43 6.27 -3.48 -6.00
CA ASN A 43 5.91 -4.06 -4.69
C ASN A 43 4.40 -4.26 -4.54
N GLU A 44 3.60 -3.49 -5.28
CA GLU A 44 2.14 -3.56 -5.35
C GLU A 44 1.65 -4.83 -6.06
N SER A 45 2.48 -5.44 -6.91
CA SER A 45 2.18 -6.71 -7.59
C SER A 45 2.48 -7.93 -6.72
N ASN A 46 3.23 -7.75 -5.63
CA ASN A 46 3.52 -8.81 -4.68
C ASN A 46 2.38 -8.96 -3.66
N VAL A 47 1.66 -10.08 -3.76
CA VAL A 47 0.63 -10.49 -2.78
C VAL A 47 1.21 -11.55 -1.86
N GLY A 48 1.45 -11.19 -0.59
CA GLY A 48 1.85 -12.16 0.42
C GLY A 48 0.69 -13.02 0.92
N GLY A 49 1.02 -14.17 1.49
CA GLY A 49 0.02 -15.08 2.04
C GLY A 49 0.62 -16.11 2.98
N VAL A 50 -0.24 -16.64 3.85
CA VAL A 50 0.12 -17.61 4.88
C VAL A 50 -0.94 -18.70 4.97
N VAL A 51 -0.49 -19.95 5.05
CA VAL A 51 -1.31 -21.11 5.39
C VAL A 51 -0.93 -21.55 6.79
N PHE A 52 -1.90 -21.62 7.69
CA PHE A 52 -1.68 -21.99 9.09
C PHE A 52 -2.68 -23.04 9.55
N ALA A 53 -2.24 -23.89 10.46
CA ALA A 53 -3.06 -24.90 11.11
C ALA A 53 -3.35 -24.50 12.56
N LEU A 54 -4.58 -24.74 12.99
CA LEU A 54 -5.01 -24.62 14.38
C LEU A 54 -4.89 -25.99 15.05
N TYR A 55 -4.42 -25.97 16.28
CA TYR A 55 -4.27 -27.16 17.12
C TYR A 55 -5.03 -26.92 18.42
N ASP A 56 -5.64 -27.98 18.93
CA ASP A 56 -6.22 -27.96 20.27
C ASP A 56 -5.14 -28.01 21.37
N ARG A 57 -5.57 -28.02 22.63
CA ARG A 57 -4.66 -28.14 23.78
C ARG A 57 -3.99 -29.52 23.90
N GLN A 58 -4.53 -30.53 23.24
CA GLN A 58 -4.03 -31.91 23.22
C GLN A 58 -3.07 -32.16 22.05
N GLY A 59 -2.92 -31.20 21.14
CA GLY A 59 -2.05 -31.28 19.96
C GLY A 59 -2.73 -31.84 18.71
N HIS A 60 -4.05 -32.03 18.68
CA HIS A 60 -4.77 -32.45 17.48
C HIS A 60 -5.01 -31.27 16.52
N GLU A 61 -4.81 -31.51 15.24
CA GLU A 61 -5.05 -30.53 14.17
C GLU A 61 -6.54 -30.36 13.94
N GLN A 62 -7.07 -29.16 14.23
CA GLN A 62 -8.50 -28.85 14.17
C GLN A 62 -8.93 -28.29 12.81
N GLY A 63 -7.98 -27.69 12.07
CA GLY A 63 -8.28 -27.08 10.79
C GLY A 63 -7.10 -26.32 10.20
N VAL A 64 -7.02 -26.29 8.88
CA VAL A 64 -6.04 -25.52 8.11
C VAL A 64 -6.73 -24.38 7.37
N TYR A 65 -6.16 -23.18 7.49
CA TYR A 65 -6.72 -21.95 6.95
C TYR A 65 -5.65 -21.22 6.13
N ALA A 66 -6.11 -20.42 5.17
CA ALA A 66 -5.26 -19.56 4.35
C ALA A 66 -5.70 -18.11 4.51
N SER A 67 -4.75 -17.21 4.66
CA SER A 67 -4.96 -15.76 4.72
C SER A 67 -4.00 -15.09 3.76
N LEU A 68 -4.51 -14.14 2.96
CA LEU A 68 -3.74 -13.40 1.96
C LEU A 68 -3.82 -11.91 2.27
N GLU A 69 -2.78 -11.20 1.86
CA GLU A 69 -2.77 -9.74 1.87
C GLU A 69 -3.89 -9.19 0.98
N ASP A 70 -4.52 -8.10 1.42
CA ASP A 70 -5.54 -7.34 0.69
C ASP A 70 -6.78 -8.13 0.22
N VAL A 71 -6.97 -9.35 0.73
CA VAL A 71 -8.19 -10.15 0.52
C VAL A 71 -9.08 -10.05 1.77
N PRO A 72 -10.27 -9.42 1.69
CA PRO A 72 -11.16 -9.19 2.84
C PRO A 72 -11.94 -10.45 3.26
N ASN A 73 -11.39 -11.64 3.03
CA ASN A 73 -11.95 -12.91 3.47
C ASN A 73 -11.06 -13.50 4.57
N TRP A 74 -11.30 -13.06 5.80
CA TRP A 74 -10.48 -13.44 6.95
C TRP A 74 -10.98 -14.74 7.55
N PRO A 75 -10.13 -15.76 7.72
CA PRO A 75 -10.50 -16.96 8.48
C PRO A 75 -11.04 -16.59 9.85
N GLN A 76 -12.25 -17.05 10.15
CA GLN A 76 -12.91 -16.88 11.44
C GLN A 76 -13.09 -18.24 12.10
N VAL A 77 -12.80 -18.31 13.40
CA VAL A 77 -12.97 -19.51 14.21
C VAL A 77 -13.63 -19.13 15.52
N ASP A 78 -14.71 -19.83 15.83
CA ASP A 78 -15.47 -19.63 17.07
C ASP A 78 -15.02 -20.66 18.11
N ILE A 79 -14.56 -20.18 19.26
CA ILE A 79 -14.12 -21.01 20.39
C ILE A 79 -15.00 -20.65 21.59
N GLY A 80 -15.92 -21.54 21.94
CA GLY A 80 -16.94 -21.28 22.96
C GLY A 80 -17.87 -20.15 22.52
N GLN A 81 -17.90 -19.05 23.29
CA GLN A 81 -18.69 -17.85 22.97
C GLN A 81 -17.87 -16.73 22.31
N SER A 82 -16.58 -16.96 22.06
CA SER A 82 -15.68 -15.95 21.49
C SER A 82 -15.36 -16.26 20.03
N SER A 83 -15.43 -15.24 19.17
CA SER A 83 -15.07 -15.35 17.75
C SER A 83 -13.71 -14.72 17.48
N TYR A 84 -12.81 -15.48 16.85
CA TYR A 84 -11.46 -15.05 16.53
C TYR A 84 -11.30 -14.93 15.02
N ARG A 85 -10.75 -13.80 14.57
CA ARG A 85 -10.44 -13.55 13.14
C ARG A 85 -8.93 -13.46 12.94
N PHE A 86 -8.45 -14.13 11.88
CA PHE A 86 -7.05 -14.15 11.51
C PHE A 86 -6.82 -13.29 10.28
N ILE A 87 -5.98 -12.27 10.41
CA ILE A 87 -5.69 -11.30 9.36
C ILE A 87 -4.19 -11.32 9.08
N TYR A 88 -3.82 -11.69 7.86
CA TYR A 88 -2.47 -11.50 7.35
C TYR A 88 -2.42 -10.19 6.57
N GLN A 89 -1.60 -9.26 7.03
CA GLN A 89 -1.46 -7.92 6.44
C GLN A 89 -0.05 -7.38 6.64
N LYS A 90 0.36 -6.44 5.79
CA LYS A 90 1.62 -5.71 5.95
C LYS A 90 1.63 -4.94 7.27
N GLN A 91 2.81 -4.81 7.86
CA GLN A 91 2.99 -4.04 9.08
C GLN A 91 2.54 -2.58 8.88
N LYS A 92 1.57 -2.13 9.68
CA LYS A 92 1.11 -0.75 9.67
C LYS A 92 2.19 0.15 10.27
N ARG A 93 2.48 1.25 9.60
CA ARG A 93 3.42 2.28 10.09
C ARG A 93 2.60 3.51 10.45
N ALA A 94 2.62 3.89 11.73
CA ALA A 94 2.01 5.14 12.17
C ALA A 94 2.76 6.34 11.59
N LEU A 95 2.02 7.36 11.19
CA LEU A 95 2.60 8.64 10.77
C LEU A 95 2.87 9.51 12.00
N PRO A 96 3.92 10.35 12.01
CA PRO A 96 4.23 11.25 13.12
C PRO A 96 3.38 12.54 13.11
N PHE A 97 2.19 12.48 12.52
CA PHE A 97 1.21 13.55 12.40
C PHE A 97 -0.15 12.95 11.99
N GLU A 98 -1.22 13.65 12.34
CA GLU A 98 -2.60 13.35 11.96
C GLU A 98 -3.00 14.19 10.74
N ILE A 99 -3.91 13.64 9.93
CA ILE A 99 -4.45 14.30 8.75
C ILE A 99 -5.98 14.25 8.84
N GLU A 100 -6.61 15.41 8.82
CA GLU A 100 -8.06 15.56 8.76
C GLU A 100 -8.44 16.21 7.42
N LEU A 101 -9.41 15.63 6.71
CA LEU A 101 -9.96 16.22 5.49
C LEU A 101 -11.00 17.27 5.89
N LEU A 102 -10.76 18.54 5.55
CA LEU A 102 -11.67 19.65 5.83
C LEU A 102 -12.64 19.90 4.69
N ASP A 103 -12.15 19.88 3.45
CA ASP A 103 -12.95 20.14 2.26
C ASP A 103 -12.32 19.46 1.03
N PHE A 104 -13.15 19.10 0.06
CA PHE A 104 -12.72 18.54 -1.21
C PHE A 104 -13.34 19.32 -2.37
N THR A 105 -12.50 19.94 -3.19
CA THR A 105 -12.95 20.71 -4.35
C THR A 105 -12.56 20.01 -5.64
N ARG A 106 -13.51 19.87 -6.57
CA ARG A 106 -13.27 19.33 -7.92
C ARG A 106 -13.77 20.29 -8.99
N THR A 107 -12.93 20.55 -9.98
CA THR A 107 -13.29 21.26 -11.21
C THR A 107 -13.35 20.26 -12.36
N THR A 108 -14.44 20.24 -13.12
CA THR A 108 -14.60 19.36 -14.30
C THR A 108 -14.33 20.10 -15.60
N HIS A 109 -14.08 19.35 -16.68
CA HIS A 109 -14.08 19.92 -18.02
C HIS A 109 -15.52 20.26 -18.45
N PRO A 110 -15.75 21.42 -19.09
CA PRO A 110 -17.07 21.80 -19.59
C PRO A 110 -17.68 20.68 -20.46
N GLY A 111 -18.94 20.34 -20.21
CA GLY A 111 -19.66 19.31 -20.98
C GLY A 111 -19.26 17.86 -20.67
N THR A 112 -18.41 17.60 -19.67
CA THR A 112 -18.03 16.23 -19.27
C THR A 112 -18.06 16.06 -17.74
N GLN A 113 -18.08 14.80 -17.29
CA GLN A 113 -17.86 14.47 -15.88
C GLN A 113 -16.37 14.27 -15.53
N LEU A 114 -15.47 14.48 -16.50
CA LEU A 114 -14.04 14.31 -16.31
C LEU A 114 -13.48 15.42 -15.42
N ALA A 115 -12.78 15.02 -14.37
CA ALA A 115 -12.11 15.95 -13.46
C ALA A 115 -10.93 16.62 -14.16
N LYS A 116 -10.98 17.95 -14.29
CA LYS A 116 -9.88 18.80 -14.77
C LYS A 116 -8.83 19.01 -13.67
N SER A 117 -9.29 19.25 -12.45
CA SER A 117 -8.45 19.39 -11.27
C SER A 117 -9.25 19.03 -10.04
N TYR A 118 -8.57 18.50 -9.04
CA TYR A 118 -9.14 18.29 -7.73
C TYR A 118 -8.12 18.59 -6.65
N GLN A 119 -8.60 19.06 -5.51
CA GLN A 119 -7.80 19.43 -4.36
C GLN A 119 -8.51 19.04 -3.07
N SER A 120 -7.72 18.58 -2.11
CA SER A 120 -8.15 18.34 -0.74
C SER A 120 -7.56 19.41 0.16
N LYS A 121 -8.44 20.13 0.87
CA LYS A 121 -8.03 20.96 2.00
C LYS A 121 -7.90 20.06 3.22
N VAL A 122 -6.70 19.95 3.74
CA VAL A 122 -6.38 19.07 4.86
C VAL A 122 -5.87 19.89 6.04
N ARG A 123 -6.23 19.49 7.25
CA ARG A 123 -5.57 19.94 8.47
C ARG A 123 -4.54 18.91 8.87
N ILE A 124 -3.29 19.35 8.96
CA ILE A 124 -2.22 18.53 9.56
C ILE A 124 -2.10 18.94 11.01
N LYS A 125 -2.06 17.95 11.90
CA LYS A 125 -1.81 18.15 13.33
C LYS A 125 -0.63 17.30 13.76
N ASP A 126 0.33 17.92 14.42
CA ASP A 126 1.46 17.24 15.05
C ASP A 126 1.69 17.80 16.47
N GLU A 127 2.77 17.38 17.12
CA GLU A 127 3.13 17.87 18.46
C GLU A 127 3.41 19.38 18.50
N ASN A 128 3.74 20.02 17.37
CA ASN A 128 4.08 21.44 17.29
C ASN A 128 2.86 22.33 16.98
N GLY A 129 1.70 21.75 16.67
CA GLY A 129 0.46 22.47 16.43
C GLY A 129 -0.37 21.89 15.28
N ALA A 130 -1.34 22.67 14.84
CA ALA A 130 -2.20 22.33 13.70
C ALA A 130 -2.23 23.47 12.68
N TRP A 131 -2.16 23.14 11.40
CA TRP A 131 -2.30 24.09 10.31
C TRP A 131 -3.05 23.46 9.13
N GLU A 132 -3.60 24.31 8.28
CA GLU A 132 -4.32 23.90 7.09
C GLU A 132 -3.41 23.98 5.87
N SER A 133 -3.54 23.02 4.98
CA SER A 133 -2.79 22.97 3.74
C SER A 133 -3.63 22.36 2.62
N LEU A 134 -3.16 22.50 1.38
CA LEU A 134 -3.82 21.98 0.20
C LEU A 134 -2.98 20.85 -0.38
N VAL A 135 -3.63 19.72 -0.67
CA VAL A 135 -3.07 18.65 -1.50
C VAL A 135 -3.79 18.72 -2.85
N LYS A 136 -3.08 19.08 -3.93
CA LYS A 136 -3.68 19.21 -5.25
C LYS A 136 -3.20 18.11 -6.19
N MET A 137 -3.96 17.87 -7.24
CA MET A 137 -3.49 17.09 -8.39
C MET A 137 -2.21 17.72 -8.95
N ASN A 138 -1.09 16.99 -8.90
CA ASN A 138 0.27 17.41 -9.27
C ASN A 138 0.99 18.38 -8.31
N GLU A 139 0.37 18.80 -7.21
CA GLU A 139 1.02 19.61 -6.18
C GLU A 139 0.91 18.87 -4.83
N PRO A 140 1.78 17.89 -4.59
CA PRO A 140 1.72 17.08 -3.38
C PRO A 140 2.23 17.85 -2.17
N LEU A 141 1.60 17.61 -1.02
CA LEU A 141 2.00 18.19 0.25
C LEU A 141 3.19 17.42 0.82
N ARG A 142 4.20 18.13 1.29
CA ARG A 142 5.45 17.52 1.77
C ARG A 142 5.72 17.97 3.20
N TYR A 143 5.83 17.02 4.11
CA TYR A 143 5.96 17.29 5.52
C TYR A 143 6.71 16.16 6.24
N LYS A 144 7.68 16.51 7.12
CA LYS A 144 8.51 15.55 7.88
C LYS A 144 9.12 14.41 7.03
N GLY A 145 9.53 14.72 5.79
CA GLY A 145 10.09 13.73 4.85
C GLY A 145 9.05 12.88 4.11
N TYR A 146 7.77 12.98 4.46
CA TYR A 146 6.67 12.34 3.75
C TYR A 146 6.17 13.24 2.62
N THR A 147 5.68 12.61 1.56
CA THR A 147 4.97 13.25 0.45
C THR A 147 3.58 12.64 0.35
N LEU A 148 2.56 13.49 0.48
CA LEU A 148 1.17 13.15 0.38
C LEU A 148 0.70 13.50 -1.03
N PHE A 149 0.38 12.48 -1.80
CA PHE A 149 -0.19 12.60 -3.12
C PHE A 149 -1.70 12.42 -3.05
N GLN A 150 -2.42 13.26 -3.78
CA GLN A 150 -3.82 13.03 -4.03
C GLN A 150 -3.95 11.94 -5.11
N SER A 151 -4.28 10.72 -4.71
CA SER A 151 -4.31 9.56 -5.61
C SER A 151 -5.65 9.36 -6.27
N SER A 152 -6.74 9.53 -5.52
CA SER A 152 -8.10 9.36 -6.04
C SER A 152 -9.10 10.12 -5.16
N PHE A 153 -10.35 10.10 -5.58
CA PHE A 153 -11.48 10.55 -4.80
C PHE A 153 -12.68 9.64 -5.08
N MET A 154 -13.55 9.50 -4.09
CA MET A 154 -14.82 8.79 -4.25
C MET A 154 -15.94 9.72 -3.82
N ARG A 155 -17.00 9.79 -4.61
CA ARG A 155 -18.20 10.53 -4.25
C ARG A 155 -19.22 9.55 -3.73
N THR A 156 -19.61 9.73 -2.48
CA THR A 156 -20.65 8.92 -1.83
C THR A 156 -21.84 9.81 -1.51
N ASP A 157 -23.02 9.22 -1.33
CA ASP A 157 -24.24 9.97 -0.98
C ASP A 157 -24.10 10.70 0.37
N THR A 158 -23.17 10.24 1.21
CA THR A 158 -22.87 10.78 2.54
C THR A 158 -21.73 11.80 2.55
N GLY A 159 -21.05 12.02 1.41
CA GLY A 159 -19.94 12.98 1.32
C GLY A 159 -18.87 12.61 0.29
N ASP A 160 -17.96 13.55 0.04
CA ASP A 160 -16.78 13.33 -0.79
C ASP A 160 -15.65 12.72 0.07
N VAL A 161 -15.03 11.64 -0.43
CA VAL A 161 -13.90 10.96 0.20
C VAL A 161 -12.64 11.21 -0.62
N SER A 162 -11.57 11.67 0.03
CA SER A 162 -10.26 11.81 -0.60
C SER A 162 -9.38 10.60 -0.30
N VAL A 163 -8.73 10.06 -1.34
CA VAL A 163 -7.74 8.98 -1.21
C VAL A 163 -6.35 9.58 -1.38
N LEU A 164 -5.56 9.53 -0.31
CA LEU A 164 -4.19 10.03 -0.26
C LEU A 164 -3.20 8.86 -0.29
N ALA A 165 -2.22 8.88 -1.20
CA ALA A 165 -1.04 8.04 -1.09
C ALA A 165 0.05 8.77 -0.33
N VAL A 166 0.63 8.10 0.66
CA VAL A 166 1.66 8.67 1.52
C VAL A 166 2.96 7.89 1.33
N VAL A 167 4.02 8.60 0.94
CA VAL A 167 5.33 8.00 0.67
C VAL A 167 6.40 8.73 1.46
N TRP A 168 7.27 7.98 2.16
CA TRP A 168 8.49 8.54 2.73
C TRP A 168 9.53 8.71 1.62
N ASN A 169 9.92 9.97 1.34
CA ASN A 169 10.83 10.28 0.23
C ASN A 169 12.00 11.14 0.71
N ALA A 170 13.04 10.48 1.22
CA ALA A 170 14.31 11.12 1.56
C ALA A 170 15.16 11.49 0.32
N GLY A 171 14.99 10.76 -0.78
CA GLY A 171 15.75 10.94 -2.04
C GLY A 171 15.23 12.07 -2.94
N ARG A 172 14.29 12.90 -2.46
CA ARG A 172 13.69 14.01 -3.21
C ARG A 172 14.74 14.94 -3.85
N SER A 173 15.87 15.15 -3.18
CA SER A 173 16.92 16.06 -3.63
C SER A 173 17.76 15.49 -4.78
N PHE A 174 17.76 14.17 -5.01
CA PHE A 174 18.66 13.54 -5.98
C PHE A 174 18.52 14.06 -7.41
N PRO A 175 17.32 14.24 -7.99
CA PRO A 175 17.19 14.80 -9.33
C PRO A 175 17.76 16.23 -9.43
N TYR A 176 17.63 17.03 -8.37
CA TYR A 176 18.17 18.39 -8.33
C TYR A 176 19.70 18.39 -8.23
N ILE A 177 20.27 17.50 -7.41
CA ILE A 177 21.72 17.32 -7.30
C ILE A 177 22.30 16.82 -8.64
N ALA A 178 21.65 15.84 -9.28
CA ALA A 178 22.06 15.36 -10.60
C ALA A 178 22.02 16.48 -11.66
N GLY A 179 20.93 17.27 -11.68
CA GLY A 179 20.82 18.43 -12.55
C GLY A 179 21.90 19.48 -12.32
N LEU A 180 22.26 19.74 -11.06
CA LEU A 180 23.35 20.64 -10.69
C LEU A 180 24.72 20.11 -11.14
N VAL A 181 24.98 18.82 -10.95
CA VAL A 181 26.24 18.20 -11.40
C VAL A 181 26.34 18.25 -12.93
N LEU A 182 25.24 17.97 -13.64
CA LEU A 182 25.19 18.07 -15.10
C LEU A 182 25.45 19.50 -15.58
N SER A 183 24.82 20.51 -14.96
CA SER A 183 25.01 21.91 -15.35
C SER A 183 26.45 22.38 -15.10
N LEU A 184 27.05 22.01 -13.96
CA LEU A 184 28.45 22.29 -13.66
C LEU A 184 29.40 21.61 -14.65
N GLY A 185 29.17 20.35 -14.98
CA GLY A 185 29.97 19.62 -15.98
C GLY A 185 29.94 20.31 -17.34
N LEU A 186 28.77 20.81 -17.76
CA LEU A 186 28.61 21.53 -19.02
C LEU A 186 29.31 22.89 -19.00
N ILE A 187 29.25 23.62 -17.88
CA ILE A 187 29.99 24.88 -17.69
C ILE A 187 31.49 24.65 -17.79
N VAL A 188 32.02 23.63 -17.09
CA VAL A 188 33.45 23.27 -17.12
C VAL A 188 33.88 22.91 -18.55
N HIS A 189 33.08 22.11 -19.26
CA HIS A 189 33.36 21.73 -20.64
C HIS A 189 33.48 22.95 -21.57
N LEU A 190 32.54 23.92 -21.45
CA LEU A 190 32.58 25.15 -22.23
C LEU A 190 33.80 26.02 -21.90
N VAL A 191 34.18 26.12 -20.62
CA VAL A 191 35.35 26.91 -20.18
C VAL A 191 36.65 26.29 -20.67
N VAL A 192 36.81 24.96 -20.59
CA VAL A 192 37.99 24.26 -21.10
C VAL A 192 38.09 24.43 -22.61
N ARG A 193 36.99 24.29 -23.35
CA ARG A 193 36.95 24.48 -24.81
C ARG A 193 37.25 25.91 -25.25
N ARG A 194 36.91 26.92 -24.43
CA ARG A 194 37.19 28.33 -24.72
C ARG A 194 38.65 28.73 -24.50
N ARG A 195 39.49 27.90 -23.87
CA ARG A 195 40.93 28.19 -23.82
C ARG A 195 41.50 27.99 -25.23
N PRO A 196 42.02 29.05 -25.90
CA PRO A 196 42.68 28.87 -27.18
C PRO A 196 43.88 27.94 -26.99
N ALA A 197 44.06 26.99 -27.90
CA ALA A 197 45.30 26.24 -28.01
C ALA A 197 46.44 27.28 -28.12
N LYS A 198 47.36 27.27 -27.16
CA LYS A 198 48.64 27.97 -27.31
C LYS A 198 49.47 27.30 -28.38
#